data_AF-A0A1X7UUM5-F1
#
_entry.id   AF-A0A1X7UUM5-F1
#
_cell.length_a   1.000
_cell.length_b   1.000
_cell.length_c   1.000
_cell.angle_alpha   90.00
_cell.angle_beta   90.00
_cell.angle_gamma   90.00
#
_symmetry.space_group_name_H-M   'P 1'
#
loop_
_entity.id
_entity.type
_entity.pdbx_description
1 polymer ?
#
loop_
_entity_poly.entity_id
_entity_poly.type
_entity_poly.pdbx_seq_one_letter_code
_entity_poly.pdbx_strand_id
1 'polypeptide(L)'
;MEGEQSQTYQSLNRETINEENVYEVSQEAATEEGRVEQPKVVKQRKDKEVTWNKPIILLTVLLSLIVMLLIVIFGLLVTHMSDKDTTAACTTGRATTARATAVGGNGDPNLTEWAISIVHNYIKLDKQISQTTRDSAKKLINIVNTLSNLQDTSTSTAGVADDILLIAQELLVLHNDSTALPTSCKELKSRSPDSPSGHYVLASANGSTTYTAYCNMGTLCGSGGGWTRLAYLDMSDATQNCPSGFRLYQSGGVRACGRTNGGAGCISVQFPSNGISYSQICGRVTGYQYARPDALHNNNGINSPYVDGVSITRGSPRQHVWSLITGKSESTNSRSCPCNNGSSVSVPPSIGNNYFCESGFSASYPFNILYTSDPLWDGQGCGSLESPCCNAPGIPWFHRDYGSTTTTDYIELRVCANYNDEDSPVSYYEIYVK
;
A
#
# COMPACT_ATOMS: atom_id res chain seq x y z
N MET A 1 61.56 13.82 -42.69
CA MET A 1 60.82 14.57 -41.66
C MET A 1 59.77 13.61 -41.13
N GLU A 2 60.15 12.72 -40.21
CA GLU A 2 60.17 12.96 -38.74
C GLU A 2 58.78 13.39 -38.25
N GLY A 3 58.10 12.71 -37.34
CA GLY A 3 58.49 11.58 -36.50
C GLY A 3 57.31 10.88 -35.84
N GLU A 4 57.60 9.72 -35.27
CA GLU A 4 56.75 8.90 -34.41
C GLU A 4 56.34 9.63 -33.13
N GLN A 5 55.18 9.29 -32.57
CA GLN A 5 55.04 9.23 -31.11
C GLN A 5 54.08 8.15 -30.64
N SER A 6 54.57 7.49 -29.58
CA SER A 6 54.15 6.26 -28.93
C SER A 6 52.89 6.39 -28.06
N GLN A 7 52.19 5.26 -27.90
CA GLN A 7 51.17 4.98 -26.89
C GLN A 7 51.70 5.15 -25.45
N THR A 8 50.82 5.56 -24.51
CA THR A 8 50.78 4.98 -23.16
C THR A 8 49.39 5.16 -22.54
N TYR A 9 48.79 4.04 -22.13
CA TYR A 9 47.58 3.97 -21.29
C TYR A 9 47.92 4.33 -19.83
N GLN A 10 47.06 5.11 -19.17
CA GLN A 10 47.06 5.24 -17.72
C GLN A 10 45.71 4.79 -17.15
N SER A 11 45.77 3.73 -16.35
CA SER A 11 44.72 3.19 -15.49
C SER A 11 44.43 4.15 -14.33
N LEU A 12 43.17 4.50 -14.10
CA LEU A 12 42.73 5.24 -12.92
C LEU A 12 41.96 4.31 -11.96
N ASN A 13 42.47 4.32 -10.73
CA ASN A 13 42.09 3.50 -9.60
C ASN A 13 40.68 3.78 -9.08
N ARG A 14 40.12 2.70 -8.55
CA ARG A 14 38.88 2.61 -7.77
C ARG A 14 39.22 2.79 -6.28
N GLU A 15 38.76 3.86 -5.64
CA GLU A 15 38.66 3.97 -4.18
C GLU A 15 37.34 4.71 -3.85
N THR A 16 36.34 3.98 -3.34
CA THR A 16 35.94 3.87 -1.92
C THR A 16 35.24 5.14 -1.42
N ILE A 17 33.91 5.11 -1.52
CA ILE A 17 32.98 6.07 -0.92
C ILE A 17 32.90 5.76 0.59
N ASN A 18 33.33 6.70 1.42
CA ASN A 18 32.95 6.75 2.84
C ASN A 18 31.76 7.70 2.97
N GLU A 19 30.59 7.15 3.27
CA GLU A 19 29.41 7.89 3.74
C GLU A 19 29.64 8.26 5.22
N GLU A 20 29.84 9.55 5.50
CA GLU A 20 29.69 10.09 6.85
C GLU A 20 28.25 10.57 7.07
N ASN A 21 27.64 10.01 8.12
CA ASN A 21 26.32 10.33 8.62
C ASN A 21 26.30 11.76 9.20
N VAL A 22 25.45 12.61 8.64
CA VAL A 22 25.09 13.92 9.18
C VAL A 22 23.89 13.74 10.12
N TYR A 23 24.12 13.90 11.42
CA TYR A 23 23.06 14.08 12.43
C TYR A 23 23.05 15.52 12.94
N GLU A 24 21.85 16.11 12.88
CA GLU A 24 21.26 17.19 13.68
C GLU A 24 22.14 18.37 14.15
N VAL A 25 21.85 19.53 13.55
CA VAL A 25 22.18 20.86 14.08
C VAL A 25 21.09 21.29 15.08
N SER A 26 21.47 21.37 16.35
CA SER A 26 20.76 22.13 17.39
C SER A 26 21.53 23.44 17.62
N GLN A 27 20.86 24.58 17.46
CA GLN A 27 21.42 25.91 17.74
C GLN A 27 21.26 26.25 19.22
N GLU A 28 22.34 26.66 19.90
CA GLU A 28 22.28 27.72 20.92
C GLU A 28 23.67 28.33 21.21
N ALA A 29 23.67 29.67 21.22
CA ALA A 29 24.56 30.67 21.85
C ALA A 29 26.09 30.45 21.97
N ALA A 30 26.85 31.40 21.39
CA ALA A 30 28.28 31.60 21.58
C ALA A 30 28.59 32.75 22.55
N THR A 31 29.60 32.59 23.42
CA THR A 31 30.73 33.52 23.72
C THR A 31 31.56 32.93 24.88
N GLU A 32 32.75 32.40 24.62
CA GLU A 32 34.10 33.02 24.63
C GLU A 32 34.79 32.94 26.01
N GLU A 33 35.91 32.19 26.09
CA GLU A 33 37.24 32.69 26.48
C GLU A 33 38.25 31.54 26.75
N GLY A 34 39.46 31.70 26.20
CA GLY A 34 40.68 31.55 27.02
C GLY A 34 41.52 30.26 26.97
N ARG A 35 42.63 30.35 26.21
CA ARG A 35 44.02 30.05 26.61
C ARG A 35 44.71 28.77 26.09
N VAL A 36 45.95 29.03 25.64
CA VAL A 36 46.95 28.21 24.95
C VAL A 36 47.81 27.37 25.91
N GLU A 37 48.14 26.12 25.56
CA GLU A 37 49.48 25.52 25.72
C GLU A 37 49.65 24.18 24.93
N GLN A 38 50.85 23.94 24.38
CA GLN A 38 51.32 22.73 23.66
C GLN A 38 52.62 22.23 24.37
N PRO A 39 53.26 21.09 24.03
CA PRO A 39 52.80 19.78 23.52
C PRO A 39 53.53 18.57 24.21
N LYS A 40 53.20 17.34 23.76
CA LYS A 40 54.00 16.07 23.71
C LYS A 40 53.33 14.87 24.39
N VAL A 41 53.16 13.77 23.64
CA VAL A 41 53.95 12.53 23.70
C VAL A 41 53.21 11.44 22.89
N VAL A 42 53.89 10.94 21.87
CA VAL A 42 53.54 9.73 21.12
C VAL A 42 53.63 8.52 22.04
N LYS A 43 52.58 7.69 22.11
CA LYS A 43 52.67 6.33 22.65
C LYS A 43 51.91 5.33 21.79
N GLN A 44 52.55 4.18 21.68
CA GLN A 44 52.44 3.15 20.67
C GLN A 44 51.11 2.37 20.67
N ARG A 45 50.81 1.86 19.47
CA ARG A 45 49.85 0.81 19.14
C ARG A 45 50.04 -0.41 20.07
N LYS A 46 48.99 -0.81 20.77
CA LYS A 46 48.87 -2.15 21.37
C LYS A 46 47.91 -2.96 20.50
N ASP A 47 48.44 -4.04 19.92
CA ASP A 47 47.64 -5.05 19.23
C ASP A 47 46.60 -5.63 20.19
N LYS A 48 45.33 -5.61 19.77
CA LYS A 48 44.25 -6.30 20.49
C LYS A 48 44.23 -7.75 20.01
N GLU A 49 44.63 -8.65 20.91
CA GLU A 49 44.26 -10.06 20.87
C GLU A 49 42.75 -10.22 20.66
N VAL A 50 42.36 -10.98 19.63
CA VAL A 50 40.96 -11.30 19.34
C VAL A 50 40.54 -12.51 20.18
N THR A 51 39.99 -12.26 21.37
CA THR A 51 39.31 -13.29 22.15
C THR A 51 37.85 -13.40 21.68
N TRP A 52 37.53 -14.44 20.91
CA TRP A 52 36.16 -14.70 20.46
C TRP A 52 35.24 -15.11 21.62
N ASN A 53 34.06 -14.49 21.69
CA ASN A 53 33.04 -14.79 22.69
C ASN A 53 32.43 -16.19 22.42
N LYS A 54 32.51 -17.09 23.42
CA LYS A 54 31.91 -18.44 23.44
C LYS A 54 30.47 -18.58 22.88
N PRO A 55 29.53 -17.62 23.05
CA PRO A 55 28.20 -17.73 22.44
C PRO A 55 28.19 -17.64 20.90
N ILE A 56 29.18 -16.98 20.28
CA ILE A 56 29.22 -16.84 18.82
C ILE A 56 29.63 -18.15 18.14
N ILE A 57 30.54 -18.90 18.77
CA ILE A 57 30.94 -20.24 18.30
C ILE A 57 29.77 -21.22 18.38
N LEU A 58 28.96 -21.15 19.44
CA LEU A 58 27.75 -21.96 19.55
C LEU A 58 26.73 -21.64 18.46
N LEU A 59 26.56 -20.35 18.13
CA LEU A 59 25.63 -19.92 17.09
C LEU A 59 26.07 -20.39 15.69
N THR A 60 27.37 -20.28 15.38
CA THR A 60 27.91 -20.72 14.08
C THR A 60 27.84 -22.24 13.92
N VAL A 61 28.11 -23.00 14.99
CA VAL A 61 27.95 -24.46 14.98
C VAL A 61 26.49 -24.87 14.79
N LEU A 62 25.55 -24.19 15.46
CA LEU A 62 24.12 -24.46 15.31
C LEU A 62 23.62 -24.19 13.89
N LEU A 63 24.01 -23.05 13.30
CA LEU A 63 23.69 -22.73 11.90
C LEU A 63 24.26 -23.76 10.92
N SER A 64 25.49 -24.22 11.17
CA SER A 64 26.13 -25.25 10.33
C SER A 64 25.37 -26.58 10.37
N LEU A 65 24.86 -26.98 11.54
CA LEU A 65 24.06 -28.20 11.70
C LEU A 65 22.71 -28.11 10.99
N ILE A 66 22.05 -26.95 11.04
CA ILE A 66 20.77 -26.71 10.35
C ILE A 66 20.95 -26.82 8.84
N VAL A 67 22.01 -26.21 8.28
CA VAL A 67 22.29 -26.28 6.85
C VAL A 67 22.58 -27.72 6.40
N MET A 68 23.33 -28.49 7.18
CA MET A 68 23.59 -29.91 6.88
C MET A 68 22.30 -30.74 6.88
N LEU A 69 21.39 -30.48 7.82
CA LEU A 69 20.10 -31.16 7.89
C LEU A 69 19.24 -30.87 6.64
N LEU A 70 19.22 -29.62 6.19
CA LEU A 70 18.48 -29.21 4.99
C LEU A 70 19.02 -29.88 3.71
N ILE A 71 20.34 -30.02 3.59
CA ILE A 71 20.97 -30.71 2.45
C ILE A 71 20.59 -32.19 2.42
N VAL A 72 20.54 -32.86 3.58
CA VAL A 72 20.13 -34.27 3.67
C VAL A 72 18.66 -34.45 3.30
N ILE A 73 17.78 -33.58 3.79
CA ILE A 73 16.34 -33.61 3.44
C ILE A 73 16.16 -33.39 1.94
N PHE A 74 16.89 -32.45 1.35
CA PHE A 74 16.86 -32.21 -0.09
C PHE A 74 17.35 -33.41 -0.88
N GLY A 75 18.43 -34.06 -0.44
CA GLY A 75 18.94 -35.31 -1.04
C GLY A 75 17.89 -36.43 -1.01
N LEU A 76 17.19 -36.60 0.11
CA LEU A 76 16.12 -37.60 0.25
C LEU A 76 14.93 -37.31 -0.69
N LEU A 77 14.56 -36.05 -0.85
CA LEU A 77 13.50 -35.64 -1.78
C LEU A 77 13.89 -35.91 -3.24
N VAL A 78 15.17 -35.68 -3.60
CA VAL A 78 15.69 -35.99 -4.94
C VAL A 78 15.72 -37.50 -5.19
N THR A 79 16.11 -38.31 -4.21
CA THR A 79 16.05 -39.78 -4.34
C THR A 79 14.61 -40.29 -4.49
N HIS A 80 13.65 -39.65 -3.82
CA HIS A 80 12.23 -40.00 -3.93
C HIS A 80 11.61 -39.58 -5.29
N MET A 81 12.30 -38.72 -6.06
CA MET A 81 11.93 -38.39 -7.44
C MET A 81 12.53 -39.35 -8.47
N SER A 82 13.64 -40.04 -8.16
CA SER A 82 14.29 -40.98 -9.09
C SER A 82 13.73 -42.40 -9.08
N ASP A 83 12.96 -42.81 -8.06
CA ASP A 83 12.35 -44.15 -7.98
C ASP A 83 10.98 -44.27 -8.69
N LYS A 84 10.60 -43.30 -9.51
CA LYS A 84 9.38 -43.36 -10.34
C LYS A 84 9.70 -43.33 -11.83
N ASP A 85 10.52 -44.27 -12.29
CA ASP A 85 10.49 -44.68 -13.70
C ASP A 85 10.69 -46.20 -13.80
N THR A 86 9.57 -46.92 -13.71
CA THR A 86 9.47 -48.27 -14.27
C THR A 86 8.12 -48.39 -14.97
N THR A 87 8.15 -48.06 -16.25
CA THR A 87 7.36 -48.64 -17.36
C THR A 87 6.01 -49.27 -17.03
N ALA A 88 4.92 -48.70 -17.56
CA ALA A 88 3.77 -49.50 -17.99
C ALA A 88 3.08 -48.85 -19.20
N ALA A 89 3.05 -49.63 -20.28
CA ALA A 89 2.43 -49.34 -21.56
C ALA A 89 0.92 -49.15 -21.47
N CYS A 90 0.38 -48.41 -22.45
CA CYS A 90 -1.04 -48.34 -22.76
C CYS A 90 -1.64 -49.74 -22.92
N THR A 91 -2.72 -50.04 -22.20
CA THR A 91 -3.76 -50.94 -22.72
C THR A 91 -5.13 -50.52 -22.18
N THR A 92 -6.05 -50.38 -23.13
CA THR A 92 -7.48 -50.15 -22.99
C THR A 92 -8.19 -51.20 -22.12
N GLY A 93 -9.16 -50.76 -21.32
CA GLY A 93 -10.36 -51.54 -21.05
C GLY A 93 -10.81 -51.67 -19.60
N ARG A 94 -12.06 -51.25 -19.40
CA ARG A 94 -13.07 -51.80 -18.48
C ARG A 94 -13.24 -51.10 -17.12
N ALA A 95 -14.34 -50.34 -17.09
CA ALA A 95 -15.03 -49.89 -15.90
C ALA A 95 -15.44 -51.08 -15.02
N THR A 96 -15.15 -50.98 -13.72
CA THR A 96 -16.01 -51.48 -12.65
C THR A 96 -15.79 -50.65 -11.39
N THR A 97 -16.91 -50.13 -10.90
CA THR A 97 -17.19 -49.53 -9.60
C THR A 97 -16.47 -50.18 -8.42
N ALA A 98 -15.82 -49.37 -7.58
CA ALA A 98 -15.62 -49.70 -6.17
C ALA A 98 -15.79 -48.44 -5.31
N ARG A 99 -16.69 -48.59 -4.33
CA ARG A 99 -17.19 -47.60 -3.37
C ARG A 99 -16.08 -46.91 -2.57
N ALA A 100 -16.30 -45.62 -2.36
CA ALA A 100 -15.75 -44.86 -1.25
C ALA A 100 -16.07 -45.53 0.09
N THR A 101 -15.06 -45.66 0.93
CA THR A 101 -15.21 -45.71 2.39
C THR A 101 -14.49 -44.48 2.94
N ALA A 102 -15.28 -43.48 3.30
CA ALA A 102 -14.83 -42.35 4.10
C ALA A 102 -14.68 -42.80 5.55
N VAL A 103 -13.51 -42.60 6.14
CA VAL A 103 -13.33 -42.45 7.59
C VAL A 103 -12.87 -41.02 7.80
N GLY A 104 -13.69 -40.26 8.52
CA GLY A 104 -13.54 -38.83 8.71
C GLY A 104 -12.40 -38.47 9.67
N GLY A 105 -11.71 -37.39 9.29
CA GLY A 105 -10.99 -36.49 10.17
C GLY A 105 -11.13 -35.10 9.56
N ASN A 106 -11.68 -34.14 10.31
CA ASN A 106 -11.90 -32.76 9.88
C ASN A 106 -10.60 -32.13 9.35
N GLY A 107 -10.57 -31.85 8.06
CA GLY A 107 -9.55 -31.02 7.42
C GLY A 107 -10.27 -29.99 6.55
N ASP A 108 -9.96 -28.72 6.79
CA ASP A 108 -10.56 -27.56 6.12
C ASP A 108 -10.57 -27.72 4.59
N PRO A 109 -11.73 -27.57 3.91
CA PRO A 109 -11.82 -27.75 2.46
C PRO A 109 -11.12 -26.64 1.64
N ASN A 110 -10.59 -25.60 2.29
CA ASN A 110 -10.09 -24.40 1.64
C ASN A 110 -8.57 -24.47 1.31
N LEU A 111 -7.80 -25.22 2.11
CA LEU A 111 -6.34 -25.32 1.94
C LEU A 111 -5.95 -26.09 0.67
N THR A 112 -6.73 -27.11 0.31
CA THR A 112 -6.55 -27.89 -0.91
C THR A 112 -6.92 -27.11 -2.16
N GLU A 113 -7.99 -26.31 -2.14
CA GLU A 113 -8.38 -25.48 -3.29
C GLU A 113 -7.38 -24.34 -3.54
N TRP A 114 -6.89 -23.70 -2.47
CA TRP A 114 -5.84 -22.69 -2.56
C TRP A 114 -4.52 -23.26 -3.11
N ALA A 115 -4.09 -24.43 -2.62
CA ALA A 115 -2.90 -25.10 -3.12
C ALA A 115 -3.03 -25.47 -4.61
N ILE A 116 -4.20 -25.96 -5.04
CA ILE A 116 -4.50 -26.26 -6.45
C ILE A 116 -4.44 -24.99 -7.31
N SER A 117 -4.99 -23.87 -6.82
CA SER A 117 -4.94 -22.57 -7.52
C SER A 117 -3.51 -22.07 -7.72
N ILE A 118 -2.65 -22.18 -6.70
CA ILE A 118 -1.23 -21.80 -6.80
C ILE A 118 -0.50 -22.65 -7.83
N VAL A 119 -0.69 -23.98 -7.77
CA VAL A 119 -0.04 -24.90 -8.73
C VAL A 119 -0.51 -24.60 -10.16
N HIS A 120 -1.79 -24.28 -10.36
CA HIS A 120 -2.32 -23.93 -11.67
C HIS A 120 -1.72 -22.62 -12.21
N ASN A 121 -1.56 -21.61 -11.35
CA ASN A 121 -0.91 -20.34 -11.72
C ASN A 121 0.57 -20.52 -12.05
N TYR A 122 1.29 -21.38 -11.30
CA TYR A 122 2.68 -21.73 -11.59
C TYR A 122 2.82 -22.45 -12.93
N ILE A 123 1.97 -23.43 -13.23
CA ILE A 123 1.98 -24.15 -14.52
C ILE A 123 1.65 -23.20 -15.67
N LYS A 124 0.70 -22.27 -15.48
CA LYS A 124 0.36 -21.25 -16.49
C LYS A 124 1.54 -20.32 -16.76
N LEU A 125 2.22 -19.87 -15.70
CA LEU A 125 3.41 -19.02 -15.79
C LEU A 125 4.58 -19.74 -16.47
N ASP A 126 4.85 -20.99 -16.08
CA ASP A 126 5.89 -21.83 -16.70
C ASP A 126 5.62 -22.03 -18.20
N LYS A 127 4.37 -22.30 -18.57
CA LYS A 127 3.97 -22.44 -19.97
C LYS A 127 4.16 -21.15 -20.76
N GLN A 128 3.86 -19.99 -20.17
CA GLN A 128 4.10 -18.68 -20.80
C GLN A 128 5.60 -18.41 -20.98
N ILE A 129 6.41 -18.63 -19.95
CA ILE A 129 7.88 -18.46 -20.00
C ILE A 129 8.46 -19.39 -21.07
N SER A 130 8.03 -20.66 -21.08
CA SER A 130 8.47 -21.67 -22.04
C SER A 130 8.09 -21.28 -23.48
N GLN A 131 6.89 -20.73 -23.69
CA GLN A 131 6.44 -20.27 -24.99
C GLN A 131 7.23 -19.05 -25.48
N THR A 132 7.39 -18.04 -24.62
CA THR A 132 8.20 -16.85 -24.91
C THR A 132 9.65 -17.24 -25.22
N THR A 133 10.22 -18.19 -24.47
CA THR A 133 11.57 -18.70 -24.71
C THR A 133 11.68 -19.41 -26.05
N ARG A 134 10.69 -20.24 -26.42
CA ARG A 134 10.64 -20.89 -27.74
C ARG A 134 10.51 -19.88 -28.88
N ASP A 135 9.70 -18.85 -28.71
CA ASP A 135 9.47 -17.85 -29.75
C ASP A 135 10.71 -16.95 -29.92
N SER A 136 11.40 -16.63 -28.83
CA SER A 136 12.73 -15.98 -28.86
C SER A 136 13.78 -16.87 -29.52
N ALA A 137 13.80 -18.18 -29.22
CA ALA A 137 14.73 -19.12 -29.85
C ALA A 137 14.49 -19.25 -31.37
N LYS A 138 13.22 -19.25 -31.81
CA LYS A 138 12.89 -19.24 -33.25
C LYS A 138 13.35 -17.97 -33.95
N LYS A 139 13.19 -16.81 -33.30
CA LYS A 139 13.72 -15.54 -33.81
C LYS A 139 15.24 -15.60 -33.94
N LEU A 140 15.94 -16.15 -32.93
CA LEU A 140 17.38 -16.32 -32.94
C LEU A 140 17.85 -17.26 -34.06
N ILE A 141 17.16 -18.38 -34.26
CA ILE A 141 17.45 -19.34 -35.36
C ILE A 141 17.25 -18.66 -36.72
N ASN A 142 16.19 -17.87 -36.89
CA ASN A 142 15.98 -17.12 -38.13
C ASN A 142 17.09 -16.07 -38.38
N ILE A 143 17.61 -15.44 -37.33
CA ILE A 143 18.78 -14.53 -37.43
C ILE A 143 20.02 -15.32 -37.87
N VAL A 144 20.31 -16.45 -37.22
CA VAL A 144 21.48 -17.30 -37.55
C VAL A 144 21.39 -17.80 -38.99
N ASN A 145 20.21 -18.23 -39.45
CA ASN A 145 20.00 -18.68 -40.82
C ASN A 145 20.17 -17.55 -41.83
N THR A 146 19.65 -16.36 -41.53
CA THR A 146 19.85 -15.16 -42.37
C THR A 146 21.33 -14.79 -42.44
N LEU A 147 22.05 -14.86 -41.31
CA LEU A 147 23.48 -14.56 -41.23
C LEU A 147 24.34 -15.61 -41.95
N SER A 148 23.98 -16.89 -41.85
CA SER A 148 24.64 -18.01 -42.53
C SER A 148 24.51 -17.93 -44.06
N ASN A 149 23.42 -17.33 -44.56
CA ASN A 149 23.21 -17.11 -45.99
C ASN A 149 23.99 -15.89 -46.53
N LEU A 150 24.59 -15.08 -45.66
CA LEU A 150 25.30 -13.85 -46.02
C LEU A 150 26.83 -13.98 -45.91
N GLN A 151 27.34 -15.15 -45.54
CA GLN A 151 28.78 -15.40 -45.41
C GLN A 151 29.55 -15.29 -46.74
N ASP A 152 28.85 -15.17 -47.88
CA ASP A 152 29.45 -15.08 -49.22
C ASP A 152 29.29 -13.71 -49.92
N THR A 153 28.97 -12.60 -49.25
CA THR A 153 28.90 -11.29 -49.97
C THR A 153 29.36 -10.08 -49.14
N SER A 154 30.48 -9.49 -49.55
CA SER A 154 31.26 -8.48 -48.80
C SER A 154 30.71 -7.03 -48.83
N THR A 155 29.45 -6.82 -49.20
CA THR A 155 28.84 -5.46 -49.29
C THR A 155 27.62 -5.25 -48.39
N SER A 156 27.16 -6.26 -47.64
CA SER A 156 25.90 -6.23 -46.87
C SER A 156 26.04 -5.78 -45.40
N THR A 157 27.24 -5.45 -44.92
CA THR A 157 27.53 -5.36 -43.48
C THR A 157 26.98 -4.10 -42.80
N ALA A 158 26.75 -3.00 -43.54
CA ALA A 158 26.24 -1.75 -42.97
C ALA A 158 24.73 -1.77 -42.73
N GLY A 159 23.94 -2.31 -43.67
CA GLY A 159 22.48 -2.40 -43.52
C GLY A 159 22.05 -3.41 -42.44
N VAL A 160 22.75 -4.54 -42.35
CA VAL A 160 22.50 -5.56 -41.32
C VAL A 160 22.90 -5.07 -39.92
N ALA A 161 23.95 -4.26 -39.79
CA ALA A 161 24.33 -3.66 -38.51
C ALA A 161 23.29 -2.63 -38.02
N ASP A 162 22.68 -1.88 -38.93
CA ASP A 162 21.62 -0.91 -38.60
C ASP A 162 20.33 -1.63 -38.16
N ASP A 163 19.94 -2.71 -38.85
CA ASP A 163 18.81 -3.56 -38.45
C ASP A 163 19.05 -4.24 -37.08
N ILE A 164 20.27 -4.72 -36.80
CA ILE A 164 20.63 -5.28 -35.49
C ILE A 164 20.59 -4.20 -34.40
N LEU A 165 21.09 -3.00 -34.69
CA LEU A 165 21.07 -1.88 -33.74
C LEU A 165 19.64 -1.46 -33.40
N LEU A 166 18.76 -1.41 -34.40
CA LEU A 166 17.35 -1.09 -34.21
C LEU A 166 16.65 -2.12 -33.32
N ILE A 167 16.87 -3.41 -33.57
CA ILE A 167 16.30 -4.50 -32.75
C ILE A 167 16.89 -4.51 -31.33
N ALA A 168 18.19 -4.22 -31.17
CA ALA A 168 18.82 -4.11 -29.86
C ALA A 168 18.24 -2.93 -29.06
N GLN A 169 17.97 -1.79 -29.71
CA GLN A 169 17.29 -0.66 -29.10
C GLN A 169 15.85 -1.00 -28.70
N GLU A 170 15.08 -1.67 -29.55
CA GLU A 170 13.73 -2.13 -29.21
C GLU A 170 13.73 -3.12 -28.02
N LEU A 171 14.69 -4.04 -27.98
CA LEU A 171 14.86 -4.97 -26.86
C LEU A 171 15.30 -4.27 -25.57
N LEU A 172 16.15 -3.24 -25.67
CA LEU A 172 16.55 -2.43 -24.52
C LEU A 172 15.36 -1.64 -23.97
N VAL A 173 14.51 -1.08 -24.83
CA VAL A 173 13.27 -0.40 -24.41
C VAL A 173 12.33 -1.38 -23.71
N LEU A 174 12.08 -2.55 -24.30
CA LEU A 174 11.25 -3.60 -23.69
C LEU A 174 11.82 -4.14 -22.37
N HIS A 175 13.15 -4.28 -22.26
CA HIS A 175 13.80 -4.71 -21.03
C HIS A 175 13.68 -3.64 -19.94
N ASN A 176 13.91 -2.38 -20.28
CA ASN A 176 13.83 -1.27 -19.35
C ASN A 176 12.39 -1.09 -18.80
N ASP A 177 11.39 -1.18 -19.68
CA ASP A 177 9.96 -1.12 -19.31
C ASP A 177 9.52 -2.28 -18.40
N SER A 178 10.08 -3.48 -18.62
CA SER A 178 9.81 -4.66 -17.79
C SER A 178 10.48 -4.60 -16.42
N THR A 179 11.62 -3.89 -16.30
CA THR A 179 12.36 -3.72 -15.03
C THR A 179 11.92 -2.52 -14.20
N ALA A 180 11.26 -1.53 -14.80
CA ALA A 180 10.79 -0.34 -14.10
C ALA A 180 9.65 -0.69 -13.13
N LEU A 181 9.80 -0.38 -11.84
CA LEU A 181 8.73 -0.54 -10.86
C LEU A 181 7.50 0.30 -11.26
N PRO A 182 6.27 -0.21 -11.09
CA PRO A 182 5.07 0.56 -11.36
C PRO A 182 4.96 1.72 -10.35
N THR A 183 4.47 2.86 -10.82
CA THR A 183 4.26 4.08 -10.01
C THR A 183 2.94 4.07 -9.25
N SER A 184 1.99 3.22 -9.66
CA SER A 184 0.66 3.10 -9.06
C SER A 184 0.10 1.68 -9.22
N CYS A 185 -0.90 1.33 -8.42
CA CYS A 185 -1.63 0.07 -8.57
C CYS A 185 -2.38 -0.02 -9.89
N LYS A 186 -2.79 1.12 -10.46
CA LYS A 186 -3.46 1.20 -11.77
C LYS A 186 -2.53 0.78 -12.90
N GLU A 187 -1.29 1.27 -12.86
CA GLU A 187 -0.24 0.88 -13.80
C GLU A 187 0.17 -0.58 -13.61
N LEU A 188 0.31 -1.03 -12.36
CA LEU A 188 0.56 -2.45 -12.09
C LEU A 188 -0.55 -3.34 -12.67
N LYS A 189 -1.83 -2.96 -12.51
CA LYS A 189 -2.96 -3.70 -13.05
C LYS A 189 -3.01 -3.69 -14.58
N SER A 190 -2.57 -2.61 -15.24
CA SER A 190 -2.52 -2.57 -16.71
C SER A 190 -1.39 -3.43 -17.27
N ARG A 191 -0.22 -3.43 -16.63
CA ARG A 191 0.94 -4.25 -17.01
C ARG A 191 0.75 -5.74 -16.69
N SER A 192 0.05 -6.04 -15.60
CA SER A 192 -0.19 -7.42 -15.14
C SER A 192 -1.65 -7.59 -14.68
N PRO A 193 -2.59 -7.79 -15.63
CA PRO A 193 -4.02 -7.89 -15.35
C PRO A 193 -4.42 -9.00 -14.38
N ASP A 194 -3.64 -10.07 -14.29
CA ASP A 194 -3.90 -11.21 -13.39
C ASP A 194 -3.39 -10.96 -11.95
N SER A 195 -2.81 -9.80 -11.65
CA SER A 195 -2.28 -9.48 -10.31
C SER A 195 -3.40 -9.52 -9.25
N PRO A 196 -3.19 -10.22 -8.11
CA PRO A 196 -4.13 -10.26 -7.00
C PRO A 196 -4.09 -8.96 -6.16
N SER A 197 -5.06 -8.75 -5.27
CA SER A 197 -4.96 -7.68 -4.28
C SER A 197 -3.88 -8.01 -3.24
N GLY A 198 -3.15 -7.01 -2.78
CA GLY A 198 -2.04 -7.21 -1.83
C GLY A 198 -1.13 -6.00 -1.67
N HIS A 199 -0.08 -6.15 -0.88
CA HIS A 199 0.95 -5.12 -0.74
C HIS A 199 1.99 -5.25 -1.87
N TYR A 200 2.27 -4.13 -2.52
CA TYR A 200 3.24 -4.03 -3.61
C TYR A 200 4.24 -2.92 -3.33
N VAL A 201 5.46 -3.11 -3.85
CA VAL A 201 6.47 -2.05 -3.89
C VAL A 201 6.23 -1.23 -5.15
N LEU A 202 6.05 0.08 -4.97
CA LEU A 202 5.81 1.05 -6.03
C LEU A 202 6.95 2.07 -6.08
N ALA A 203 7.25 2.59 -7.25
CA ALA A 203 8.12 3.75 -7.39
C ALA A 203 7.34 5.03 -7.09
N SER A 204 7.95 6.00 -6.39
CA SER A 204 7.38 7.35 -6.35
C SER A 204 7.53 8.02 -7.71
N ALA A 205 6.64 8.95 -8.04
CA ALA A 205 6.63 9.59 -9.37
C ALA A 205 7.94 10.32 -9.71
N ASN A 206 8.75 10.67 -8.70
CA ASN A 206 10.05 11.32 -8.90
C ASN A 206 11.17 10.31 -9.23
N GLY A 207 10.88 9.01 -9.28
CA GLY A 207 11.82 7.93 -9.61
C GLY A 207 12.94 7.70 -8.57
N SER A 208 13.03 8.54 -7.54
CA SER A 208 14.13 8.58 -6.58
C SER A 208 13.93 7.64 -5.39
N THR A 209 12.68 7.25 -5.10
CA THR A 209 12.33 6.43 -3.94
C THR A 209 11.28 5.38 -4.26
N THR A 210 11.25 4.32 -3.47
CA THR A 210 10.19 3.31 -3.49
C THR A 210 9.38 3.37 -2.20
N TYR A 211 8.14 2.94 -2.25
CA TYR A 211 7.26 2.82 -1.09
C TYR A 211 6.35 1.60 -1.24
N THR A 212 5.88 1.08 -0.12
CA THR A 212 4.93 -0.03 -0.11
C THR A 212 3.52 0.50 0.05
N ALA A 213 2.60 0.08 -0.83
CA ALA A 213 1.19 0.39 -0.73
C ALA A 213 0.34 -0.87 -0.95
N TYR A 214 -0.87 -0.88 -0.38
CA TYR A 214 -1.83 -1.93 -0.66
C TYR A 214 -2.57 -1.59 -1.96
N CYS A 215 -2.54 -2.52 -2.91
CA CYS A 215 -3.28 -2.46 -4.15
C CYS A 215 -4.53 -3.31 -4.06
N ASN A 216 -5.70 -2.69 -4.23
CA ASN A 216 -6.92 -3.43 -4.48
C ASN A 216 -7.09 -3.65 -6.00
N MET A 217 -6.94 -4.90 -6.42
CA MET A 217 -7.05 -5.34 -7.81
C MET A 217 -8.44 -5.84 -8.18
N GLY A 218 -9.36 -5.90 -7.22
CA GLY A 218 -10.80 -6.15 -7.42
C GLY A 218 -11.61 -4.88 -7.64
N THR A 219 -12.91 -5.02 -7.79
CA THR A 219 -13.83 -3.89 -7.95
C THR A 219 -13.97 -3.11 -6.64
N LEU A 220 -13.92 -1.77 -6.72
CA LEU A 220 -14.19 -0.86 -5.61
C LEU A 220 -14.98 0.34 -6.12
N CYS A 221 -16.02 0.77 -5.38
CA CYS A 221 -16.92 1.86 -5.78
C CYS A 221 -17.47 1.72 -7.22
N GLY A 222 -17.74 0.49 -7.68
CA GLY A 222 -18.23 0.20 -9.03
C GLY A 222 -17.20 0.32 -10.16
N SER A 223 -15.95 0.69 -9.86
CA SER A 223 -14.82 0.71 -10.80
C SER A 223 -13.96 -0.54 -10.63
N GLY A 224 -13.41 -1.07 -11.73
CA GLY A 224 -12.49 -2.22 -11.68
C GLY A 224 -11.23 -1.96 -10.85
N GLY A 225 -10.34 -2.96 -10.74
CA GLY A 225 -9.12 -2.89 -9.93
C GLY A 225 -8.10 -1.82 -10.29
N GLY A 226 -6.99 -1.84 -9.54
CA GLY A 226 -5.88 -0.89 -9.67
C GLY A 226 -5.98 0.29 -8.70
N TRP A 227 -6.70 0.11 -7.60
CA TRP A 227 -6.87 1.12 -6.56
C TRP A 227 -5.68 1.10 -5.60
N THR A 228 -5.06 2.25 -5.35
CA THR A 228 -3.93 2.39 -4.43
C THR A 228 -4.42 2.92 -3.08
N ARG A 229 -4.19 2.19 -1.98
CA ARG A 229 -4.59 2.63 -0.63
C ARG A 229 -3.61 3.68 -0.11
N LEU A 230 -4.13 4.87 0.23
CA LEU A 230 -3.34 5.97 0.81
C LEU A 230 -3.50 6.05 2.33
N ALA A 231 -4.68 5.70 2.85
CA ALA A 231 -4.99 5.79 4.26
C ALA A 231 -5.55 4.47 4.76
N TYR A 232 -5.12 4.05 5.95
CA TYR A 232 -5.65 2.89 6.65
C TYR A 232 -5.53 3.08 8.16
N LEU A 233 -6.59 2.72 8.89
CA LEU A 233 -6.63 2.57 10.33
C LEU A 233 -7.66 1.50 10.65
N ASP A 234 -7.32 0.61 11.57
CA ASP A 234 -8.22 -0.37 12.15
C ASP A 234 -7.90 -0.52 13.64
N MET A 235 -8.69 0.14 14.48
CA MET A 235 -8.50 0.15 15.93
C MET A 235 -8.99 -1.14 16.61
N SER A 236 -9.61 -2.07 15.87
CA SER A 236 -9.86 -3.43 16.36
C SER A 236 -8.55 -4.23 16.49
N ASP A 237 -7.55 -3.89 15.67
CA ASP A 237 -6.18 -4.36 15.84
C ASP A 237 -5.54 -3.65 17.05
N ALA A 238 -5.31 -4.42 18.11
CA ALA A 238 -4.71 -3.95 19.35
C ALA A 238 -3.29 -3.36 19.16
N THR A 239 -2.60 -3.69 18.07
CA THR A 239 -1.25 -3.21 17.77
C THR A 239 -1.25 -1.82 17.11
N GLN A 240 -2.38 -1.38 16.55
CA GLN A 240 -2.49 -0.06 15.94
C GLN A 240 -2.68 1.03 16.98
N ASN A 241 -2.06 2.18 16.76
CA ASN A 241 -2.18 3.36 17.61
C ASN A 241 -2.87 4.49 16.87
N CYS A 242 -3.44 5.43 17.61
CA CYS A 242 -4.02 6.61 17.00
C CYS A 242 -2.97 7.43 16.23
N PRO A 243 -3.34 8.04 15.09
CA PRO A 243 -2.45 8.92 14.35
C PRO A 243 -1.92 10.05 15.24
N SER A 244 -0.74 10.58 14.89
CA SER A 244 -0.12 11.67 15.66
C SER A 244 -1.10 12.84 15.88
N GLY A 245 -1.15 13.32 17.12
CA GLY A 245 -2.06 14.37 17.56
C GLY A 245 -3.42 13.89 18.06
N PHE A 246 -3.91 12.73 17.62
CA PHE A 246 -5.20 12.19 18.06
C PHE A 246 -5.09 11.56 19.46
N ARG A 247 -6.18 11.60 20.23
CA ARG A 247 -6.28 10.87 21.51
C ARG A 247 -7.01 9.54 21.32
N LEU A 248 -6.64 8.56 22.15
CA LEU A 248 -7.35 7.30 22.26
C LEU A 248 -8.60 7.47 23.13
N TYR A 249 -9.73 7.07 22.56
CA TYR A 249 -10.95 6.73 23.27
C TYR A 249 -11.00 5.23 23.49
N GLN A 250 -11.30 4.82 24.73
CA GLN A 250 -11.44 3.41 25.06
C GLN A 250 -12.55 3.22 26.09
N SER A 251 -13.65 2.59 25.67
CA SER A 251 -14.81 2.27 26.51
C SER A 251 -15.61 1.15 25.86
N GLY A 252 -16.32 0.33 26.66
CA GLY A 252 -17.21 -0.70 26.12
C GLY A 252 -16.54 -1.74 25.20
N GLY A 253 -15.23 -1.96 25.34
CA GLY A 253 -14.46 -2.83 24.44
C GLY A 253 -14.08 -2.21 23.10
N VAL A 254 -14.48 -0.97 22.83
CA VAL A 254 -14.17 -0.22 21.62
C VAL A 254 -12.94 0.67 21.83
N ARG A 255 -12.11 0.75 20.79
CA ARG A 255 -11.00 1.72 20.67
C ARG A 255 -11.27 2.63 19.48
N ALA A 256 -11.08 3.93 19.64
CA ALA A 256 -11.27 4.91 18.58
C ALA A 256 -10.35 6.13 18.79
N CYS A 257 -10.14 6.91 17.74
CA CYS A 257 -9.22 8.03 17.71
C CYS A 257 -9.95 9.34 17.46
N GLY A 258 -9.88 10.25 18.43
CA GLY A 258 -10.60 11.52 18.37
C GLY A 258 -9.71 12.73 18.64
N ARG A 259 -10.35 13.88 18.78
CA ARG A 259 -9.72 15.17 19.04
C ARG A 259 -9.14 15.22 20.45
N THR A 260 -7.96 15.80 20.58
CA THR A 260 -7.34 16.16 21.88
C THR A 260 -7.89 17.46 22.46
N ASN A 261 -8.38 18.36 21.62
CA ASN A 261 -8.82 19.69 22.01
C ASN A 261 -10.23 19.68 22.61
N GLY A 262 -10.37 20.26 23.80
CA GLY A 262 -11.67 20.57 24.41
C GLY A 262 -12.22 21.91 23.94
N GLY A 263 -12.25 22.20 22.64
CA GLY A 263 -12.75 23.46 22.09
C GLY A 263 -13.10 23.35 20.60
N ALA A 264 -13.66 24.41 20.03
CA ALA A 264 -13.97 24.45 18.60
C ALA A 264 -12.70 24.24 17.76
N GLY A 265 -12.74 23.32 16.79
CA GLY A 265 -11.60 23.09 15.91
C GLY A 265 -11.62 21.75 15.19
N CYS A 266 -10.54 21.49 14.47
CA CYS A 266 -10.30 20.20 13.83
C CYS A 266 -8.90 19.72 14.18
N ILE A 267 -8.76 18.41 14.28
CA ILE A 267 -7.47 17.74 14.21
C ILE A 267 -7.37 16.98 12.90
N SER A 268 -6.18 16.91 12.29
CA SER A 268 -6.03 16.28 11.00
C SER A 268 -4.78 15.43 10.86
N VAL A 269 -4.86 14.49 9.93
CA VAL A 269 -3.74 13.69 9.43
C VAL A 269 -3.75 13.75 7.91
N GLN A 270 -2.57 13.92 7.32
CA GLN A 270 -2.38 13.97 5.87
C GLN A 270 -1.71 12.69 5.39
N PHE A 271 -2.20 12.19 4.25
CA PHE A 271 -1.73 11.00 3.58
C PHE A 271 -1.18 11.41 2.21
N PRO A 272 0.15 11.38 2.02
CA PRO A 272 0.74 11.76 0.74
C PRO A 272 0.30 10.79 -0.36
N SER A 273 0.04 11.32 -1.55
CA SER A 273 -0.22 10.52 -2.76
C SER A 273 1.03 9.84 -3.32
N ASN A 274 2.22 10.22 -2.84
CA ASN A 274 3.52 9.83 -3.41
C ASN A 274 3.65 10.12 -4.91
N GLY A 275 2.96 11.16 -5.39
CA GLY A 275 2.97 11.59 -6.79
C GLY A 275 2.05 10.78 -7.70
N ILE A 276 1.23 9.87 -7.16
CA ILE A 276 0.20 9.19 -7.93
C ILE A 276 -0.76 10.24 -8.49
N SER A 277 -0.91 10.26 -9.82
CA SER A 277 -1.94 11.06 -10.50
C SER A 277 -3.26 10.29 -10.47
N TYR A 278 -4.26 10.85 -9.79
CA TYR A 278 -5.57 10.21 -9.60
C TYR A 278 -6.73 11.14 -9.92
N SER A 279 -7.86 10.58 -10.35
CA SER A 279 -9.12 11.30 -10.55
C SER A 279 -10.30 10.69 -9.78
N GLN A 280 -10.11 9.52 -9.17
CA GLN A 280 -11.12 8.86 -8.35
C GLN A 280 -10.63 8.66 -6.92
N ILE A 281 -11.52 8.86 -5.95
CA ILE A 281 -11.30 8.57 -4.54
C ILE A 281 -12.43 7.67 -4.07
N CYS A 282 -12.09 6.55 -3.46
CA CYS A 282 -13.05 5.62 -2.90
C CYS A 282 -12.62 5.24 -1.48
N GLY A 283 -13.54 5.25 -0.53
CA GLY A 283 -13.19 4.89 0.84
C GLY A 283 -14.40 4.70 1.73
N ARG A 284 -14.13 4.29 2.96
CA ARG A 284 -15.12 4.22 4.04
C ARG A 284 -14.47 4.61 5.35
N VAL A 285 -15.27 5.15 6.25
CA VAL A 285 -14.86 5.56 7.59
C VAL A 285 -15.96 5.09 8.55
N THR A 286 -15.56 4.51 9.67
CA THR A 286 -16.45 4.17 10.78
C THR A 286 -15.94 4.86 12.02
N GLY A 287 -16.87 5.43 12.79
CA GLY A 287 -16.57 6.11 14.02
C GLY A 287 -17.65 5.90 15.06
N TYR A 288 -17.60 6.71 16.10
CA TYR A 288 -18.57 6.66 17.19
C TYR A 288 -18.94 8.07 17.61
N GLN A 289 -20.14 8.23 18.12
CA GLN A 289 -20.57 9.50 18.70
C GLN A 289 -19.98 9.65 20.11
N TYR A 290 -19.40 10.81 20.40
CA TYR A 290 -19.08 11.22 21.76
C TYR A 290 -19.87 12.48 22.11
N ALA A 291 -20.64 12.40 23.19
CA ALA A 291 -21.54 13.47 23.64
C ALA A 291 -22.56 13.90 22.58
N ARG A 292 -22.59 15.20 22.22
CA ARG A 292 -23.73 15.86 21.55
C ARG A 292 -23.36 16.59 20.23
N PRO A 293 -22.75 15.94 19.23
CA PRO A 293 -22.43 16.59 17.96
C PRO A 293 -23.63 17.34 17.36
N ASP A 294 -23.38 18.51 16.77
CA ASP A 294 -24.41 19.41 16.26
C ASP A 294 -24.59 19.36 14.72
N ALA A 295 -24.09 18.30 14.07
CA ALA A 295 -24.12 18.10 12.62
C ALA A 295 -23.34 19.16 11.80
N LEU A 296 -24.02 20.14 11.18
CA LEU A 296 -23.42 21.09 10.24
C LEU A 296 -23.46 22.54 10.74
N HIS A 297 -22.36 23.26 10.49
CA HIS A 297 -22.16 24.66 10.86
C HIS A 297 -21.96 25.54 9.63
N ASN A 298 -23.06 26.02 9.05
CA ASN A 298 -23.09 26.65 7.72
C ASN A 298 -22.38 28.02 7.63
N ASN A 299 -22.02 28.63 8.75
CA ASN A 299 -21.30 29.91 8.78
C ASN A 299 -19.78 29.74 8.66
N ASN A 300 -19.29 28.50 8.63
CA ASN A 300 -17.87 28.16 8.63
C ASN A 300 -17.40 27.70 7.25
N GLY A 301 -16.23 28.17 6.83
CA GLY A 301 -15.58 27.72 5.60
C GLY A 301 -14.86 26.37 5.78
N ILE A 302 -14.35 25.81 4.69
CA ILE A 302 -13.67 24.50 4.68
C ILE A 302 -12.44 24.43 5.62
N ASN A 303 -11.83 25.56 5.96
CA ASN A 303 -10.69 25.61 6.89
C ASN A 303 -11.11 25.60 8.38
N SER A 304 -12.38 25.90 8.67
CA SER A 304 -12.96 25.96 10.01
C SER A 304 -13.71 24.65 10.34
N PRO A 305 -14.10 24.40 11.61
CA PRO A 305 -14.99 23.28 11.97
C PRO A 305 -16.41 23.52 11.45
N TYR A 306 -16.64 23.26 10.17
CA TYR A 306 -17.95 23.41 9.51
C TYR A 306 -18.85 22.16 9.67
N VAL A 307 -18.29 21.08 10.21
CA VAL A 307 -18.95 19.80 10.45
C VAL A 307 -18.50 19.27 11.79
N ASP A 308 -19.42 18.72 12.57
CA ASP A 308 -19.09 17.84 13.68
C ASP A 308 -19.09 16.41 13.15
N GLY A 309 -17.92 15.78 13.17
CA GLY A 309 -17.68 14.56 12.41
C GLY A 309 -16.34 14.58 11.68
N VAL A 310 -16.29 13.88 10.55
CA VAL A 310 -15.10 13.73 9.72
C VAL A 310 -15.23 14.54 8.42
N SER A 311 -14.24 15.38 8.14
CA SER A 311 -14.07 16.08 6.87
C SER A 311 -12.90 15.45 6.11
N ILE A 312 -13.18 14.86 4.94
CA ILE A 312 -12.17 14.37 4.01
C ILE A 312 -11.92 15.45 2.97
N THR A 313 -10.67 15.88 2.86
CA THR A 313 -10.26 16.96 1.95
C THR A 313 -8.98 16.60 1.18
N ARG A 314 -8.62 17.40 0.18
CA ARG A 314 -7.37 17.25 -0.56
C ARG A 314 -6.69 18.57 -0.87
N GLY A 315 -5.37 18.53 -1.00
CA GLY A 315 -4.56 19.60 -1.58
C GLY A 315 -4.47 20.88 -0.73
N SER A 316 -3.69 21.83 -1.25
CA SER A 316 -3.55 23.19 -0.68
C SER A 316 -3.60 24.21 -1.83
N PRO A 317 -4.64 25.07 -1.92
CA PRO A 317 -5.72 25.27 -0.96
C PRO A 317 -6.62 24.04 -0.82
N ARG A 318 -7.19 23.88 0.38
CA ARG A 318 -8.02 22.74 0.75
C ARG A 318 -9.27 22.64 -0.13
N GLN A 319 -9.49 21.46 -0.70
CA GLN A 319 -10.68 21.13 -1.50
C GLN A 319 -11.50 20.03 -0.85
N HIS A 320 -12.82 20.12 -0.97
CA HIS A 320 -13.74 19.14 -0.40
C HIS A 320 -13.74 17.82 -1.18
N VAL A 321 -13.70 16.69 -0.46
CA VAL A 321 -13.89 15.35 -1.03
C VAL A 321 -15.20 14.76 -0.51
N TRP A 322 -15.33 14.61 0.82
CA TRP A 322 -16.49 14.02 1.47
C TRP A 322 -16.66 14.55 2.89
N SER A 323 -17.87 14.52 3.43
CA SER A 323 -18.13 14.81 4.85
C SER A 323 -18.92 13.69 5.49
N LEU A 324 -18.44 13.14 6.60
CA LEU A 324 -19.16 12.19 7.42
C LEU A 324 -19.64 12.94 8.66
N ILE A 325 -20.90 13.30 8.66
CA ILE A 325 -21.52 14.23 9.61
C ILE A 325 -22.09 13.42 10.77
N THR A 326 -21.90 13.86 12.00
CA THR A 326 -22.53 13.24 13.17
C THR A 326 -23.71 14.08 13.63
N GLY A 327 -24.91 13.51 13.57
CA GLY A 327 -26.11 14.13 14.14
C GLY A 327 -26.15 13.99 15.65
N LYS A 328 -26.91 14.86 16.31
CA LYS A 328 -27.08 14.83 17.77
C LYS A 328 -27.72 13.54 18.29
N SER A 329 -28.79 13.08 17.62
CA SER A 329 -29.54 11.88 17.98
C SER A 329 -30.57 11.52 16.91
N GLU A 330 -30.99 10.26 16.87
CA GLU A 330 -32.01 9.76 15.95
C GLU A 330 -33.43 10.26 16.28
N SER A 331 -33.65 10.78 17.49
CA SER A 331 -34.97 11.18 17.99
C SER A 331 -35.29 12.68 17.81
N THR A 332 -34.44 13.43 17.10
CA THR A 332 -34.60 14.87 16.92
C THR A 332 -34.37 15.33 15.49
N ASN A 333 -35.00 16.45 15.14
CA ASN A 333 -34.80 17.18 13.87
C ASN A 333 -34.00 18.48 14.06
N SER A 334 -33.53 18.75 15.29
CA SER A 334 -32.69 19.91 15.61
C SER A 334 -31.26 19.45 15.81
N ARG A 335 -30.30 20.09 15.12
CA ARG A 335 -28.88 19.66 15.14
C ARG A 335 -28.72 18.20 14.72
N SER A 336 -29.62 17.77 13.84
CA SER A 336 -29.74 16.41 13.34
C SER A 336 -29.08 16.29 11.97
N CYS A 337 -29.03 15.08 11.45
CA CYS A 337 -28.58 14.87 10.09
C CYS A 337 -29.43 15.63 9.06
N PRO A 338 -28.82 16.19 8.00
CA PRO A 338 -29.57 16.91 6.96
C PRO A 338 -30.57 16.04 6.21
N CYS A 339 -30.29 14.73 6.11
CA CYS A 339 -31.16 13.75 5.48
C CYS A 339 -32.29 13.24 6.39
N ASN A 340 -32.35 13.63 7.67
CA ASN A 340 -33.41 13.18 8.57
C ASN A 340 -34.79 13.68 8.10
N ASN A 341 -35.81 12.86 8.30
CA ASN A 341 -37.18 13.21 7.96
C ASN A 341 -37.67 14.41 8.77
N GLY A 342 -37.91 15.54 8.11
CA GLY A 342 -38.31 16.80 8.75
C GLY A 342 -37.15 17.61 9.34
N SER A 343 -35.90 17.30 8.99
CA SER A 343 -34.73 18.12 9.29
C SER A 343 -34.80 19.47 8.59
N SER A 344 -34.40 20.54 9.29
CA SER A 344 -34.23 21.88 8.71
C SER A 344 -32.76 22.25 8.47
N VAL A 345 -31.83 21.33 8.73
CA VAL A 345 -30.40 21.55 8.53
C VAL A 345 -30.11 21.63 7.03
N SER A 346 -29.66 22.79 6.56
CA SER A 346 -29.29 23.01 5.16
C SER A 346 -27.86 22.53 4.90
N VAL A 347 -27.65 21.86 3.77
CA VAL A 347 -26.32 21.43 3.34
C VAL A 347 -25.67 22.55 2.51
N PRO A 348 -24.46 23.02 2.87
CA PRO A 348 -23.73 23.98 2.07
C PRO A 348 -23.49 23.48 0.63
N PRO A 349 -23.56 24.37 -0.39
CA PRO A 349 -23.30 23.99 -1.78
C PRO A 349 -21.92 23.35 -2.01
N SER A 350 -20.93 23.69 -1.16
CA SER A 350 -19.58 23.12 -1.20
C SER A 350 -19.53 21.62 -0.86
N ILE A 351 -20.49 21.13 -0.07
CA ILE A 351 -20.65 19.70 0.25
C ILE A 351 -21.53 19.03 -0.81
N GLY A 352 -22.66 19.66 -1.15
CA GLY A 352 -23.65 19.10 -2.07
C GLY A 352 -24.12 17.72 -1.61
N ASN A 353 -24.06 16.73 -2.49
CA ASN A 353 -24.45 15.34 -2.18
C ASN A 353 -23.29 14.47 -1.65
N ASN A 354 -22.12 15.06 -1.38
CA ASN A 354 -20.92 14.31 -1.01
C ASN A 354 -20.78 14.20 0.51
N TYR A 355 -21.80 13.63 1.13
CA TYR A 355 -21.80 13.40 2.56
C TYR A 355 -22.54 12.12 2.93
N PHE A 356 -22.14 11.56 4.07
CA PHE A 356 -22.98 10.66 4.85
C PHE A 356 -23.28 11.34 6.18
N CYS A 357 -24.38 10.95 6.81
CA CYS A 357 -24.72 11.46 8.12
C CYS A 357 -25.38 10.36 8.94
N GLU A 358 -25.03 10.29 10.21
CA GLU A 358 -25.63 9.34 11.14
C GLU A 358 -25.50 9.86 12.58
N SER A 359 -26.26 9.31 13.51
CA SER A 359 -26.13 9.57 14.94
C SER A 359 -26.12 8.24 15.68
N GLY A 360 -25.29 8.11 16.71
CA GLY A 360 -25.11 6.85 17.45
C GLY A 360 -25.98 6.76 18.69
N PHE A 361 -27.04 7.57 18.77
CA PHE A 361 -27.86 7.71 19.97
C PHE A 361 -29.35 7.90 19.65
N SER A 362 -30.16 6.99 20.18
CA SER A 362 -31.59 6.90 19.86
C SER A 362 -32.54 7.71 20.75
N ALA A 363 -32.05 8.36 21.82
CA ALA A 363 -32.87 9.18 22.72
C ALA A 363 -32.59 10.69 22.57
N SER A 364 -33.28 11.56 23.32
CA SER A 364 -33.30 13.01 23.00
C SER A 364 -32.15 13.82 23.60
N TYR A 365 -31.48 13.31 24.64
CA TYR A 365 -30.43 14.03 25.36
C TYR A 365 -29.22 13.13 25.61
N PRO A 366 -28.18 13.20 24.75
CA PRO A 366 -26.96 12.44 24.96
C PRO A 366 -26.24 12.86 26.26
N PHE A 367 -25.47 11.96 26.84
CA PHE A 367 -24.54 12.18 27.95
C PHE A 367 -23.11 12.28 27.41
N ASN A 368 -22.18 12.80 28.22
CA ASN A 368 -20.77 12.96 27.84
C ASN A 368 -20.01 11.64 27.94
N ILE A 369 -20.42 10.67 27.14
CA ILE A 369 -19.85 9.33 27.03
C ILE A 369 -19.62 8.97 25.57
N LEU A 370 -18.81 7.93 25.35
CA LEU A 370 -18.66 7.30 24.05
C LEU A 370 -19.81 6.31 23.82
N TYR A 371 -20.60 6.54 22.79
CA TYR A 371 -21.67 5.63 22.38
C TYR A 371 -21.10 4.54 21.47
N THR A 372 -21.03 3.31 21.98
CA THR A 372 -20.36 2.19 21.30
C THR A 372 -21.32 1.15 20.71
N SER A 373 -22.61 1.27 21.00
CA SER A 373 -23.64 0.31 20.53
C SER A 373 -24.01 0.49 19.06
N ASP A 374 -23.78 1.68 18.53
CA ASP A 374 -24.19 2.07 17.19
C ASP A 374 -23.04 2.83 16.49
N PRO A 375 -22.23 2.13 15.68
CA PRO A 375 -21.11 2.72 14.95
C PRO A 375 -21.61 3.67 13.86
N LEU A 376 -21.04 4.87 13.80
CA LEU A 376 -21.43 5.88 12.84
C LEU A 376 -21.01 5.54 11.41
N TRP A 377 -21.90 5.89 10.47
CA TRP A 377 -21.71 5.91 9.02
C TRP A 377 -21.54 4.53 8.40
N ASP A 378 -22.08 3.51 9.06
CA ASP A 378 -22.10 2.14 8.56
C ASP A 378 -23.41 1.80 7.81
N GLY A 379 -24.39 2.71 7.83
CA GLY A 379 -25.70 2.53 7.19
C GLY A 379 -26.63 1.59 7.95
N GLN A 380 -26.36 1.35 9.24
CA GLN A 380 -27.16 0.52 10.14
C GLN A 380 -27.58 1.34 11.37
N GLY A 381 -28.33 0.73 12.28
CA GLY A 381 -28.73 1.39 13.53
C GLY A 381 -29.78 2.50 13.43
N CYS A 382 -30.03 3.07 12.24
CA CYS A 382 -30.90 4.23 12.11
C CYS A 382 -32.36 4.01 12.53
N GLY A 383 -32.83 4.83 13.46
CA GLY A 383 -34.24 5.04 13.77
C GLY A 383 -35.05 5.66 12.64
N SER A 384 -36.35 5.82 12.86
CA SER A 384 -37.30 6.23 11.80
C SER A 384 -37.00 7.59 11.17
N LEU A 385 -36.54 8.57 11.95
CA LEU A 385 -36.17 9.89 11.43
C LEU A 385 -34.88 9.83 10.60
N GLU A 386 -33.92 9.00 10.98
CA GLU A 386 -32.62 8.88 10.32
C GLU A 386 -32.61 7.84 9.19
N SER A 387 -33.69 7.08 9.03
CA SER A 387 -33.82 6.08 7.97
C SER A 387 -33.44 6.54 6.55
N PRO A 388 -33.68 7.80 6.09
CA PRO A 388 -33.21 8.23 4.77
C PRO A 388 -31.68 8.34 4.69
N CYS A 389 -31.01 8.62 5.81
CA CYS A 389 -29.56 8.72 5.89
C CYS A 389 -28.86 7.36 5.76
N CYS A 390 -29.38 6.34 6.45
CA CYS A 390 -28.91 4.95 6.28
C CYS A 390 -29.14 4.40 4.86
N ASN A 391 -30.10 4.96 4.12
CA ASN A 391 -30.37 4.59 2.73
C ASN A 391 -29.59 5.45 1.72
N ALA A 392 -28.59 6.23 2.17
CA ALA A 392 -27.76 7.03 1.29
C ALA A 392 -27.03 6.15 0.26
N PRO A 393 -27.06 6.49 -1.04
CA PRO A 393 -26.41 5.69 -2.06
C PRO A 393 -24.91 5.49 -1.78
N GLY A 394 -24.46 4.24 -1.79
CA GLY A 394 -23.06 3.87 -1.65
C GLY A 394 -22.59 3.63 -0.21
N ILE A 395 -23.32 4.05 0.83
CA ILE A 395 -22.93 3.82 2.23
C ILE A 395 -22.65 2.33 2.48
N PRO A 396 -21.54 1.95 3.15
CA PRO A 396 -20.55 2.78 3.82
C PRO A 396 -19.42 3.35 2.93
N TRP A 397 -19.44 3.06 1.63
CA TRP A 397 -18.40 3.47 0.68
C TRP A 397 -18.74 4.79 -0.03
N PHE A 398 -17.99 5.84 0.27
CA PHE A 398 -18.05 7.07 -0.51
C PHE A 398 -17.23 6.94 -1.80
N HIS A 399 -17.72 7.56 -2.88
CA HIS A 399 -17.03 7.61 -4.16
C HIS A 399 -17.03 9.04 -4.70
N ARG A 400 -15.84 9.59 -4.93
CA ARG A 400 -15.64 10.88 -5.58
C ARG A 400 -14.94 10.69 -6.91
N ASP A 401 -15.64 11.01 -8.00
CA ASP A 401 -15.12 10.92 -9.36
C ASP A 401 -15.00 12.33 -9.97
N TYR A 402 -13.78 12.74 -10.30
CA TYR A 402 -13.47 14.01 -10.94
C TYR A 402 -13.38 13.91 -12.47
N GLY A 403 -13.78 12.77 -13.05
CA GLY A 403 -13.75 12.50 -14.48
C GLY A 403 -12.33 12.41 -15.02
N SER A 404 -12.02 13.23 -16.03
CA SER A 404 -10.67 13.32 -16.62
C SER A 404 -9.73 14.24 -15.85
N THR A 405 -10.22 14.98 -14.85
CA THR A 405 -9.38 15.89 -14.06
C THR A 405 -8.59 15.09 -13.04
N THR A 406 -7.27 15.10 -13.18
CA THR A 406 -6.37 14.41 -12.26
C THR A 406 -5.66 15.38 -11.33
N THR A 407 -5.18 14.86 -10.21
CA THR A 407 -4.35 15.57 -9.25
C THR A 407 -3.32 14.63 -8.62
N THR A 408 -2.30 15.19 -8.00
CA THR A 408 -1.36 14.50 -7.11
C THR A 408 -1.46 14.98 -5.66
N ASP A 409 -2.54 15.68 -5.32
CA ASP A 409 -2.78 16.19 -3.96
C ASP A 409 -2.70 15.09 -2.90
N TYR A 410 -2.29 15.44 -1.69
CA TYR A 410 -2.49 14.57 -0.53
C TYR A 410 -3.99 14.46 -0.21
N ILE A 411 -4.36 13.38 0.48
CA ILE A 411 -5.66 13.25 1.14
C ILE A 411 -5.51 13.64 2.60
N GLU A 412 -6.43 14.41 3.15
CA GLU A 412 -6.47 14.79 4.55
C GLU A 412 -7.76 14.27 5.17
N LEU A 413 -7.63 13.60 6.31
CA LEU A 413 -8.75 13.26 7.18
C LEU A 413 -8.72 14.21 8.37
N ARG A 414 -9.86 14.85 8.65
CA ARG A 414 -10.00 15.80 9.74
C ARG A 414 -11.16 15.39 10.63
N VAL A 415 -10.94 15.26 11.93
CA VAL A 415 -12.03 15.12 12.91
C VAL A 415 -12.28 16.50 13.50
N CYS A 416 -13.50 16.98 13.35
CA CYS A 416 -13.91 18.35 13.66
C CYS A 416 -15.06 18.36 14.66
N ALA A 417 -15.10 19.39 15.49
CA ALA A 417 -16.27 19.76 16.27
C ALA A 417 -16.26 21.27 16.56
N ASN A 418 -17.43 21.88 16.68
CA ASN A 418 -17.58 23.31 16.98
C ASN A 418 -17.57 23.64 18.49
N TYR A 419 -17.67 22.64 19.36
CA TYR A 419 -17.74 22.82 20.81
C TYR A 419 -16.77 21.91 21.58
N ASN A 420 -16.74 22.03 22.91
CA ASN A 420 -15.70 21.43 23.76
C ASN A 420 -16.00 20.02 24.28
N ASP A 421 -17.26 19.62 24.34
CA ASP A 421 -17.67 18.31 24.83
C ASP A 421 -18.01 17.32 23.71
N GLU A 422 -18.00 17.75 22.45
CA GLU A 422 -18.38 16.95 21.28
C GLU A 422 -17.16 16.36 20.57
N ASP A 423 -17.30 15.12 20.10
CA ASP A 423 -16.32 14.48 19.24
C ASP A 423 -16.97 13.37 18.41
N SER A 424 -16.28 12.97 17.34
CA SER A 424 -16.64 11.80 16.53
C SER A 424 -15.42 10.91 16.30
N PRO A 425 -14.95 10.20 17.34
CA PRO A 425 -13.73 9.41 17.25
C PRO A 425 -13.84 8.31 16.18
N VAL A 426 -12.82 8.17 15.35
CA VAL A 426 -12.77 7.17 14.27
C VAL A 426 -12.11 5.88 14.73
N SER A 427 -12.75 4.74 14.47
CA SER A 427 -12.18 3.41 14.77
C SER A 427 -11.63 2.74 13.52
N TYR A 428 -12.15 3.08 12.35
CA TYR A 428 -11.75 2.48 11.09
C TYR A 428 -11.77 3.50 9.97
N TYR A 429 -10.77 3.45 9.09
CA TYR A 429 -10.88 4.03 7.75
C TYR A 429 -10.00 3.30 6.76
N GLU A 430 -10.44 3.27 5.51
CA GLU A 430 -9.59 2.96 4.37
C GLU A 430 -9.94 3.87 3.20
N ILE A 431 -8.92 4.47 2.58
CA ILE A 431 -9.10 5.43 1.50
C ILE A 431 -8.14 5.09 0.37
N TYR A 432 -8.70 4.97 -0.83
CA TYR A 432 -8.02 4.59 -2.06
C TYR A 432 -8.13 5.68 -3.11
N VAL A 433 -7.13 5.72 -3.99
CA VAL A 433 -7.11 6.58 -5.18
C VAL A 433 -6.82 5.78 -6.45
N LYS A 434 -7.29 6.30 -7.60
CA LYS A 434 -7.11 5.68 -8.93
C LYS A 434 -7.14 6.69 -10.06
#